data_AF-A0A1M2V2M2-F1
#
_entry.id   AF-A0A1M2V2M2-F1
#
_cell.length_a   1.000
_cell.length_b   1.000
_cell.length_c   1.000
_cell.angle_alpha   90.00
_cell.angle_beta   90.00
_cell.angle_gamma   90.00
#
_symmetry.space_group_name_H-M   'P 1'
#
loop_
_entity.id
_entity.type
_entity.pdbx_description
1 polymer ?
#
loop_
_entity_poly.entity_id
_entity_poly.type
_entity_poly.pdbx_seq_one_letter_code
_entity_poly.pdbx_strand_id
1 'polypeptide(L)' 'MSSYCVIGAGVLVVPTEDEILDEYTVIHGPAAERRIWSGRGKVQEMDLRRKHAEYLREMLPKFNRLRRGDGA' A
#
# COMPACT_ATOMS: atom_id res chain seq x y z
N MET A 1 2.20 7.87 -13.93
CA MET A 1 2.46 6.58 -13.24
C MET A 1 2.10 5.46 -14.17
N SER A 2 2.94 4.43 -14.27
CA SER A 2 2.62 3.17 -14.95
C SER A 2 1.88 2.21 -14.00
N SER A 3 1.63 0.97 -14.44
CA SER A 3 0.84 -0.02 -13.69
C SER A 3 1.54 -0.50 -12.41
N TYR A 4 0.75 -0.84 -11.38
CA TYR A 4 1.22 -1.47 -10.13
C TYR A 4 2.25 -0.67 -9.31
N CYS A 5 2.32 0.65 -9.51
CA CYS A 5 3.12 1.52 -8.65
C CYS A 5 2.47 1.68 -7.26
N VAL A 6 3.28 1.80 -6.21
CA VAL A 6 2.82 2.00 -4.83
C VAL A 6 3.55 3.17 -4.19
N ILE A 7 2.80 4.10 -3.58
CA ILE A 7 3.34 5.13 -2.68
C ILE A 7 2.99 4.71 -1.24
N GLY A 8 4.02 4.58 -0.40
CA GLY A 8 3.86 4.24 1.01
C GLY A 8 3.11 5.32 1.80
N ALA A 9 2.51 4.92 2.92
CA ALA A 9 1.88 5.87 3.83
C ALA A 9 2.91 6.85 4.40
N GLY A 10 2.56 8.14 4.42
CA GLY A 10 3.43 9.21 4.93
C GLY A 10 4.63 9.56 4.03
N VAL A 11 4.70 9.01 2.81
CA VAL A 11 5.76 9.33 1.84
C VAL A 11 5.38 10.59 1.06
N LEU A 12 6.31 11.54 0.98
CA LEU A 12 6.20 12.74 0.15
C LEU A 12 7.12 12.60 -1.06
N VAL A 13 6.54 12.50 -2.26
CA VAL A 13 7.26 12.42 -3.53
C VAL A 13 7.09 13.74 -4.27
N VAL A 14 8.18 14.51 -4.39
CA VAL A 14 8.18 15.81 -5.06
C VAL A 14 9.30 15.81 -6.11
N PRO A 15 9.00 15.37 -7.34
CA PRO A 15 9.97 15.40 -8.42
C PRO A 15 10.21 16.84 -8.88
N THR A 16 11.46 17.18 -9.23
CA THR A 16 11.83 18.52 -9.71
C THR A 16 11.51 18.73 -11.20
N GLU A 17 11.24 17.64 -11.92
CA GLU A 17 10.90 17.59 -13.33
C GLU A 17 9.76 16.59 -13.56
N ASP A 18 9.17 16.59 -14.75
CA ASP A 18 8.18 15.58 -15.12
C ASP A 18 8.80 14.19 -15.12
N GLU A 19 8.28 13.31 -14.28
CA GLU A 19 8.78 11.96 -14.09
C GLU A 19 7.71 10.90 -14.38
N ILE A 20 8.12 9.84 -15.09
CA ILE A 20 7.32 8.63 -15.29
C ILE A 20 7.95 7.48 -14.50
N LEU A 21 7.21 6.94 -13.53
CA LEU A 21 7.63 5.75 -12.78
C LEU A 21 7.45 4.48 -13.60
N ASP A 22 8.45 3.62 -13.58
CA ASP A 22 8.42 2.27 -14.18
C ASP A 22 7.42 1.36 -13.46
N GLU A 23 6.93 0.33 -14.16
CA GLU A 23 5.96 -0.59 -13.58
C GLU A 23 6.51 -1.26 -12.32
N TYR A 24 5.62 -1.52 -11.35
CA TYR A 24 5.98 -2.14 -10.07
C TYR A 24 6.98 -1.33 -9.22
N THR A 25 7.11 -0.02 -9.47
CA THR A 25 7.89 0.87 -8.60
C THR A 25 7.17 1.11 -7.28
N VAL A 26 7.84 0.78 -6.19
CA VAL A 26 7.41 1.07 -4.82
C VAL A 26 8.25 2.20 -4.26
N ILE A 27 7.60 3.27 -3.81
CA ILE A 27 8.25 4.38 -3.13
C ILE A 27 7.88 4.34 -1.64
N HIS A 28 8.88 4.32 -0.77
CA HIS A 28 8.69 4.15 0.68
C HIS A 28 9.64 5.00 1.51
N GLY A 29 9.38 5.04 2.82
CA GLY A 29 10.23 5.70 3.79
C GLY A 29 10.24 7.22 3.71
N PRO A 30 10.90 7.87 4.69
CA PRO A 30 10.93 9.33 4.79
C PRO A 30 11.76 9.99 3.67
N ALA A 31 12.71 9.26 3.08
CA ALA A 31 13.55 9.75 1.99
C ALA A 31 12.99 9.44 0.59
N ALA A 32 11.74 8.94 0.50
CA ALA A 32 11.14 8.48 -0.74
C ALA A 32 12.02 7.48 -1.51
N GLU A 33 12.56 6.49 -0.79
CA GLU A 33 13.38 5.44 -1.39
C GLU A 33 12.56 4.63 -2.40
N ARG A 34 13.24 4.16 -3.46
CA ARG A 34 12.59 3.48 -4.56
C ARG A 34 13.04 2.04 -4.65
N ARG A 35 12.08 1.15 -4.87
CA ARG A 35 12.34 -0.26 -5.12
C ARG A 35 11.48 -0.72 -6.27
N ILE A 36 12.10 -1.29 -7.29
CA ILE A 36 11.38 -1.94 -8.38
C ILE A 36 11.17 -3.40 -7.98
N TRP A 37 9.92 -3.82 -7.92
CA TRP A 37 9.58 -5.21 -7.73
C TRP A 37 9.50 -5.93 -9.08
N SER A 38 9.98 -7.17 -9.15
CA SER A 38 9.99 -7.97 -10.38
C SER A 38 8.61 -8.34 -10.95
N GLY A 39 7.51 -7.99 -10.28
CA GLY A 39 6.14 -8.43 -10.61
C GLY A 39 5.88 -9.93 -10.42
N ARG A 40 6.92 -10.72 -10.09
CA ARG A 40 6.78 -12.15 -9.79
C ARG A 40 5.89 -12.34 -8.58
N GLY A 41 4.80 -13.04 -8.82
CA GLY A 41 3.79 -13.36 -7.82
C GLY A 41 2.70 -12.30 -7.65
N LYS A 42 2.47 -11.44 -8.65
CA LYS A 42 1.42 -10.41 -8.64
C LYS A 42 0.03 -10.92 -8.24
N VAL A 43 -0.35 -12.11 -8.70
CA VAL A 43 -1.65 -12.70 -8.37
C VAL A 43 -1.70 -13.07 -6.89
N GLN A 44 -0.61 -13.64 -6.35
CA GLN A 44 -0.52 -13.99 -4.94
C GLN A 44 -0.50 -12.75 -4.04
N GLU A 45 0.18 -11.67 -4.44
CA GLU A 45 0.16 -10.39 -3.70
C GLU A 45 -1.25 -9.81 -3.65
N MET A 46 -1.94 -9.76 -4.80
CA MET A 46 -3.30 -9.25 -4.90
C MET A 46 -4.28 -10.08 -4.06
N ASP A 47 -4.18 -11.41 -4.12
CA ASP A 47 -4.99 -12.32 -3.30
C ASP A 47 -4.70 -12.15 -1.80
N LEU A 48 -3.44 -11.94 -1.43
CA LEU A 48 -3.05 -11.69 -0.04
C LEU A 48 -3.61 -10.35 0.47
N ARG A 49 -3.51 -9.27 -0.31
CA ARG A 49 -4.12 -7.97 0.03
C ARG A 49 -5.62 -8.09 0.24
N ARG A 50 -6.30 -8.82 -0.67
CA ARG A 50 -7.75 -9.06 -0.57
C ARG A 50 -8.11 -9.79 0.72
N LYS A 51 -7.42 -10.90 1.02
CA LYS A 51 -7.63 -11.67 2.27
C LYS A 51 -7.37 -10.82 3.51
N HIS A 52 -6.35 -9.96 3.50
CA HIS A 52 -6.10 -9.02 4.60
C HIS A 52 -7.25 -8.03 4.79
N ALA A 53 -7.78 -7.45 3.72
CA ALA A 53 -8.93 -6.55 3.80
C ALA A 53 -10.19 -7.26 4.34
N GLU A 54 -10.45 -8.48 3.88
CA GLU A 54 -11.55 -9.33 4.38
C GLU A 54 -11.37 -9.65 5.87
N TYR A 55 -10.15 -10.02 6.31
CA TYR A 55 -9.84 -10.26 7.71
C TYR A 55 -10.08 -9.03 8.60
N LEU A 56 -9.57 -7.86 8.18
CA LEU A 56 -9.76 -6.61 8.92
C LEU A 56 -11.23 -6.21 9.02
N ARG A 57 -12.04 -6.50 8.00
CA ARG A 57 -13.48 -6.18 7.97
C ARG A 57 -14.32 -7.16 8.77
N GLU A 58 -14.07 -8.46 8.63
CA GLU A 58 -15.03 -9.50 9.06
C GLU A 58 -14.58 -10.26 10.30
N MET A 59 -13.26 -10.36 10.53
CA MET A 59 -12.70 -11.16 11.62
C MET A 59 -12.24 -10.29 12.77
N LEU A 60 -11.43 -9.25 12.50
CA LEU A 60 -10.88 -8.40 13.56
C LEU A 60 -11.95 -7.79 14.49
N PRO A 61 -13.11 -7.29 14.01
CA PRO A 61 -14.13 -6.72 14.90
C PRO A 61 -14.81 -7.74 15.83
N LYS A 62 -14.74 -9.04 15.53
CA LYS A 62 -15.31 -10.10 16.40
C LYS A 62 -14.48 -10.29 17.68
N PHE A 63 -13.17 -10.07 17.59
CA PHE A 63 -12.23 -10.31 18.68
C PHE A 63 -11.74 -9.02 19.33
N ASN A 64 -11.68 -7.94 18.56
CA ASN A 64 -11.34 -6.63 19.05
C ASN A 64 -12.66 -5.87 19.25
N ARG A 65 -13.07 -5.67 20.52
CA ARG A 65 -14.20 -4.77 20.83
C ARG A 65 -13.78 -3.37 20.39
N LEU A 66 -14.12 -3.04 19.14
CA LEU A 66 -13.85 -1.75 18.56
C LEU A 66 -14.47 -0.72 19.52
N ARG A 67 -13.65 0.13 20.13
CA ARG A 67 -14.17 1.30 20.83
C ARG A 67 -15.01 2.03 19.78
N ARG A 68 -16.31 2.19 20.03
CA ARG A 68 -17.11 3.13 19.24
C ARG A 68 -16.38 4.46 19.34
N GLY A 69 -15.94 4.99 18.20
CA GLY A 69 -15.27 6.28 18.12
C GLY A 69 -16.25 7.39 18.41
N ASP A 70 -16.71 7.50 19.66
CA ASP A 70 -17.36 8.69 20.18
C ASP A 70 -16.22 9.64 20.62
N GLY A 71 -15.58 10.30 19.66
CA GLY A 71 -14.60 11.35 19.95
C GLY A 71 -13.42 11.45 18.97
N ALA A 72 -13.64 12.11 17.83
CA ALA A 72 -12.78 13.13 17.23
C ALA A 72 -13.39 13.57 15.88
#